data_AF-A0A183FJS6-F1
#
_entry.id   AF-A0A183FJS6-F1
#
_cell.length_a   1.000
_cell.length_b   1.000
_cell.length_c   1.000
_cell.angle_alpha   90.00
_cell.angle_beta   90.00
_cell.angle_gamma   90.00
#
_symmetry.space_group_name_H-M   'P 1'
#
loop_
_entity.id
_entity.type
_entity.pdbx_description
1 polymer ?
#
loop_
_entity_poly.entity_id
_entity_poly.type
_entity_poly.pdbx_seq_one_letter_code
_entity_poly.pdbx_strand_id
1 'polypeptide(L)'
;MNTKSHQKSQQTLCCFKVSKRCLQFLVMGLVGPSLEDIRKKDLVKNYTKSTAMQCCIQTMTAVRDLHGIGYLHRDIKPQNYAIGLGPKETTIYMLDFGIARKFTEGETNVVKLPRIKVHFLGTLRFASRACHRQIEQGRKDDLECWLYMVNVELTS
;
A
#
# COMPACT_ATOMS: atom_id res chain seq x y z
N MET A 1 31.45 14.76 7.10
CA MET A 1 30.84 13.45 6.75
C MET A 1 29.33 13.66 6.61
N ASN A 2 28.80 13.33 5.43
CA ASN A 2 27.53 13.83 4.92
C ASN A 2 26.36 12.96 5.42
N THR A 3 25.49 13.49 6.29
CA THR A 3 24.26 12.82 6.73
C THR A 3 23.19 13.00 5.67
N LYS A 4 22.93 11.94 4.88
CA LYS A 4 21.80 11.90 3.94
C LYS A 4 20.49 11.95 4.71
N SER A 5 19.80 13.09 4.64
CA SER A 5 18.41 13.26 5.05
C SER A 5 17.50 12.28 4.30
N HIS A 6 17.09 11.19 4.95
CA HIS A 6 16.00 10.33 4.50
C HIS A 6 14.67 11.04 4.78
N GLN A 7 14.30 11.95 3.88
CA GLN A 7 12.97 12.58 3.88
C GLN A 7 12.24 12.08 2.63
N LYS A 8 11.81 10.81 2.66
CA LYS A 8 10.95 10.25 1.61
C LYS A 8 9.55 10.03 2.17
N SER A 9 8.58 10.70 1.54
CA SER A 9 7.14 10.44 1.56
C SER A 9 6.40 10.40 2.90
N GLN A 10 6.60 11.39 3.77
CA GLN A 10 5.66 11.57 4.89
C GLN A 10 4.44 12.37 4.42
N GLN A 11 3.28 11.71 4.36
CA GLN A 11 1.99 12.39 4.25
C GLN A 11 1.52 12.77 5.66
N THR A 12 1.08 14.01 5.83
CA THR A 12 0.48 14.47 7.09
C THR A 12 -0.95 13.92 7.18
N LEU A 13 -1.28 13.33 8.33
CA LEU A 13 -2.58 12.74 8.62
C LEU A 13 -3.17 13.45 9.85
N CYS A 14 -4.38 14.00 9.73
CA CYS A 14 -5.14 14.56 10.84
C CYS A 14 -6.49 13.84 10.97
N CYS A 15 -6.81 13.36 12.17
CA CYS A 15 -8.09 12.73 12.46
C CYS A 15 -8.93 13.63 13.38
N PHE A 16 -10.19 13.89 13.01
CA PHE A 16 -11.12 14.70 13.80
C PHE A 16 -12.41 13.93 14.07
N LYS A 17 -12.90 14.01 15.30
CA LYS A 17 -14.18 13.44 15.72
C LYS A 17 -15.17 14.55 16.03
N VAL A 18 -16.30 14.59 15.33
CA VAL A 18 -17.35 15.58 15.59
C VAL A 18 -18.38 14.97 16.55
N SER A 19 -18.64 15.60 17.69
CA SER A 19 -19.41 14.98 18.79
C SER A 19 -20.93 14.90 18.56
N LYS A 20 -21.51 15.68 17.64
CA LYS A 20 -22.98 15.74 17.46
C LYS A 20 -23.55 14.69 16.50
N ARG A 21 -22.70 13.99 15.75
CA ARG A 21 -23.00 12.81 14.92
C ARG A 21 -21.70 12.02 14.92
N CYS A 22 -21.67 10.73 15.26
CA CYS A 22 -20.46 9.90 15.37
C CYS A 22 -19.68 9.74 14.04
N LEU A 23 -19.24 10.85 13.47
CA LEU A 23 -18.50 10.96 12.23
C LEU A 23 -17.03 11.19 12.60
N GLN A 24 -16.18 10.33 12.06
CA GLN A 24 -14.73 10.45 12.13
C GLN A 24 -14.25 10.88 10.75
N PHE A 25 -13.53 12.00 10.69
CA PHE A 25 -12.97 12.53 9.47
C PHE A 25 -11.46 12.32 9.48
N LEU A 26 -10.94 11.85 8.35
CA LEU A 26 -9.51 11.71 8.10
C LEU A 26 -9.11 12.71 7.02
N VAL A 27 -8.27 13.67 7.39
CA VAL A 27 -7.72 14.67 6.48
C VAL A 27 -6.27 14.30 6.20
N MET A 28 -5.94 14.17 4.91
CA MET A 28 -4.60 13.85 4.44
C MET A 28 -4.18 14.76 3.29
N GLY A 29 -2.89 14.83 3.01
CA GLY A 29 -2.38 15.59 1.87
C GLY A 29 -3.01 15.13 0.56
N LEU A 30 -3.45 16.07 -0.28
CA LEU A 30 -4.05 15.77 -1.57
C LEU A 30 -3.00 15.10 -2.48
N VAL A 31 -3.41 13.98 -3.08
CA VAL A 31 -2.63 13.23 -4.06
C VAL A 31 -3.29 13.30 -5.42
N GLY A 32 -2.52 12.98 -6.45
CA GLY A 32 -3.00 12.86 -7.82
C GLY A 32 -3.75 11.56 -8.08
N PRO A 33 -3.94 11.20 -9.36
CA PRO A 33 -4.65 9.97 -9.74
C PRO A 33 -3.95 8.71 -9.22
N SER A 34 -4.73 7.65 -9.00
CA SER A 34 -4.19 6.34 -8.65
C SER A 34 -3.48 5.68 -9.84
N LEU A 35 -2.64 4.67 -9.58
CA LEU A 35 -2.02 3.88 -10.65
C LEU A 35 -3.07 3.17 -11.54
N GLU A 36 -4.22 2.80 -10.98
CA GLU A 36 -5.36 2.29 -11.75
C GLU A 36 -5.93 3.36 -12.69
N ASP A 37 -6.11 4.59 -12.20
CA ASP A 37 -6.69 5.69 -12.99
C ASP A 37 -5.76 6.11 -14.13
N ILE A 38 -4.45 6.12 -13.88
CA ILE A 38 -3.43 6.41 -14.91
C ILE A 38 -3.51 5.34 -16.01
N ARG A 39 -3.54 4.06 -15.63
CA ARG A 39 -3.67 2.96 -16.60
C ARG A 39 -4.96 3.06 -17.42
N LYS A 40 -6.08 3.34 -16.77
CA LYS A 40 -7.39 3.50 -17.44
C LYS A 40 -7.48 4.72 -18.35
N LYS A 41 -6.59 5.70 -18.22
CA LYS A 41 -6.52 6.83 -19.16
C LYS A 41 -5.69 6.45 -20.39
N ASP A 42 -4.63 5.68 -20.19
CA ASP A 42 -3.73 5.20 -21.24
C ASP A 42 -4.20 3.89 -21.89
N LEU A 43 -5.51 3.65 -22.05
CA LEU A 43 -6.14 2.41 -22.59
C LEU A 43 -5.58 1.88 -23.93
N VAL A 44 -4.73 2.65 -24.60
CA VAL A 44 -4.11 2.34 -25.89
C VAL A 44 -2.62 1.98 -25.77
N LYS A 45 -1.95 2.29 -24.65
CA LYS A 45 -0.51 2.05 -24.46
C LYS A 45 -0.18 1.56 -23.06
N ASN A 46 0.48 0.41 -23.00
CA ASN A 46 1.14 -0.07 -21.80
C ASN A 46 2.18 0.95 -21.32
N TYR A 47 2.43 0.98 -20.01
CA TYR A 47 3.52 1.76 -19.45
C TYR A 47 4.83 1.44 -20.17
N THR A 48 5.67 2.45 -20.37
CA THR A 48 7.04 2.20 -20.84
C THR A 48 7.75 1.32 -19.80
N LYS A 49 8.70 0.49 -20.25
CA LYS A 49 9.49 -0.36 -19.34
C LYS A 49 10.16 0.45 -18.22
N SER A 50 10.61 1.66 -18.51
CA SER A 50 11.20 2.55 -17.52
C SER A 50 10.19 2.98 -16.46
N THR A 51 9.01 3.42 -16.87
CA THR A 51 7.92 3.81 -15.96
C THR A 51 7.49 2.63 -15.09
N ALA A 52 7.27 1.46 -15.69
CA ALA A 52 6.93 0.23 -14.98
C ALA A 52 7.97 -0.13 -13.91
N MET A 53 9.27 -0.13 -14.26
CA MET A 53 10.34 -0.40 -13.31
C MET A 53 10.38 0.60 -12.15
N GLN A 54 10.19 1.90 -12.44
CA GLN A 54 10.14 2.92 -11.39
C GLN A 54 8.93 2.72 -10.46
N CYS A 55 7.76 2.40 -11.01
CA CYS A 55 6.57 2.06 -10.22
C CYS A 55 6.84 0.85 -9.32
N CYS A 56 7.43 -0.23 -9.84
CA CYS A 56 7.80 -1.41 -9.06
C CYS A 56 8.72 -1.07 -7.89
N ILE A 57 9.78 -0.29 -8.15
CA ILE A 57 10.76 0.08 -7.12
C ILE A 57 10.10 0.90 -6.01
N GLN A 58 9.29 1.91 -6.35
CA GLN A 58 8.65 2.77 -5.36
C GLN A 58 7.58 2.04 -4.55
N THR A 59 6.73 1.24 -5.20
CA THR A 59 5.67 0.47 -4.52
C THR A 59 6.27 -0.61 -3.60
N MET A 60 7.31 -1.33 -4.05
CA MET A 60 8.03 -2.30 -3.21
C MET A 60 8.73 -1.62 -2.03
N THR A 61 9.32 -0.44 -2.26
CA THR A 61 9.93 0.35 -1.19
C THR A 61 8.90 0.73 -0.13
N ALA A 62 7.70 1.16 -0.53
CA ALA A 62 6.62 1.46 0.41
C ALA A 62 6.17 0.25 1.23
N VAL A 63 6.05 -0.95 0.60
CA VAL A 63 5.74 -2.20 1.31
C VAL A 63 6.82 -2.55 2.33
N ARG A 64 8.10 -2.44 1.93
CA ARG A 64 9.23 -2.67 2.84
C ARG A 64 9.20 -1.73 4.04
N ASP A 65 8.97 -0.45 3.81
CA ASP A 65 8.97 0.57 4.85
C ASP A 65 7.78 0.35 5.83
N LEU A 66 6.60 -0.03 5.31
CA LEU A 66 5.45 -0.45 6.12
C LEU A 66 5.75 -1.69 6.98
N HIS A 67 6.39 -2.69 6.38
CA HIS A 67 6.81 -3.90 7.10
C HIS A 67 7.86 -3.59 8.16
N GLY A 68 8.75 -2.62 7.89
CA GLY A 68 9.78 -2.16 8.81
C GLY A 68 9.23 -1.54 10.10
N ILE A 69 8.03 -0.94 10.04
CA ILE A 69 7.32 -0.44 11.23
C ILE A 69 6.37 -1.49 11.86
N GLY A 70 6.39 -2.74 11.38
CA GLY A 70 5.66 -3.85 11.99
C GLY A 70 4.21 -4.03 11.52
N TYR A 71 3.83 -3.42 10.40
CA TYR A 71 2.48 -3.51 9.84
C TYR A 71 2.44 -4.28 8.52
N LEU A 72 1.32 -4.95 8.27
CA LEU A 72 0.93 -5.50 6.97
C LEU A 72 -0.15 -4.61 6.37
N HIS A 73 -0.13 -4.46 5.04
CA HIS A 73 -1.16 -3.69 4.34
C HIS A 73 -2.45 -4.50 4.16
N ARG A 74 -2.33 -5.76 3.72
CA ARG A 74 -3.41 -6.71 3.44
C ARG A 74 -4.36 -6.37 2.28
N ASP A 75 -4.24 -5.19 1.67
CA ASP A 75 -4.99 -4.80 0.46
C ASP A 75 -4.08 -4.12 -0.58
N ILE A 76 -3.02 -4.80 -1.01
CA ILE A 76 -2.11 -4.29 -2.04
C ILE A 76 -2.78 -4.37 -3.40
N LYS A 77 -3.01 -3.21 -4.03
CA LYS A 77 -3.65 -3.07 -5.35
C LYS A 77 -3.35 -1.69 -5.96
N PRO A 78 -3.50 -1.50 -7.28
CA PRO A 78 -3.18 -0.24 -7.96
C PRO A 78 -3.97 0.97 -7.45
N GLN A 79 -5.21 0.76 -7.00
CA GLN A 79 -6.08 1.81 -6.47
C GLN A 79 -5.53 2.42 -5.17
N ASN A 80 -4.75 1.64 -4.41
CA ASN A 80 -4.16 2.06 -3.14
C ASN A 80 -2.77 2.69 -3.33
N TYR A 81 -2.38 2.98 -4.58
CA TYR A 81 -1.18 3.75 -4.88
C TYR A 81 -1.55 4.94 -5.75
N ALA A 82 -1.07 6.12 -5.39
CA ALA A 82 -1.30 7.34 -6.16
C ALA A 82 -0.04 8.17 -6.31
N ILE A 83 0.03 8.93 -7.41
CA ILE A 83 1.13 9.87 -7.63
C ILE A 83 0.93 11.15 -6.80
N GLY A 84 2.01 11.86 -6.51
CA GLY A 84 1.92 13.20 -5.94
C GLY A 84 1.39 14.24 -6.92
N LEU A 85 1.27 15.48 -6.45
CA LEU A 85 0.91 16.63 -7.26
C LEU A 85 2.11 17.56 -7.47
N GLY A 86 2.12 18.27 -8.60
CA GLY A 86 3.14 19.26 -8.94
C GLY A 86 4.56 18.68 -8.84
N PRO A 87 5.47 19.27 -8.05
CA PRO A 87 6.85 18.78 -7.93
C PRO A 87 7.00 17.32 -7.44
N LYS A 88 5.93 16.72 -6.91
CA LYS A 88 5.92 15.34 -6.39
C LYS A 88 5.22 14.35 -7.33
N GLU A 89 4.91 14.73 -8.56
CA GLU A 89 4.23 13.87 -9.54
C GLU A 89 4.96 12.55 -9.83
N THR A 90 6.29 12.54 -9.69
CA THR A 90 7.12 11.34 -9.88
C THR A 90 7.18 10.43 -8.65
N THR A 91 6.59 10.87 -7.53
CA THR A 91 6.56 10.13 -6.27
C THR A 91 5.25 9.37 -6.11
N ILE A 92 5.34 8.07 -5.84
CA ILE A 92 4.19 7.21 -5.56
C ILE A 92 3.98 7.10 -4.06
N TYR A 93 2.74 7.27 -3.62
CA TYR A 93 2.30 7.13 -2.25
C TYR A 93 1.42 5.90 -2.08
N MET A 94 1.63 5.16 -1.00
CA MET A 94 0.74 4.11 -0.53
C MET A 94 -0.40 4.75 0.28
N LEU A 95 -1.63 4.32 0.02
CA LEU A 95 -2.85 4.83 0.60
C LEU A 95 -3.68 3.69 1.19
N ASP A 96 -4.73 4.05 1.93
CA ASP A 96 -5.73 3.14 2.48
C ASP A 96 -5.18 2.01 3.38
N PHE A 97 -4.94 2.39 4.64
CA PHE A 97 -4.57 1.47 5.71
C PHE A 97 -5.78 0.95 6.48
N GLY A 98 -7.00 1.05 5.93
CA GLY A 98 -8.25 0.75 6.65
C GLY A 98 -8.33 -0.70 7.16
N ILE A 99 -7.66 -1.62 6.47
CA ILE A 99 -7.50 -3.02 6.91
C ILE A 99 -6.05 -3.39 7.21
N ALA A 100 -5.15 -2.42 7.39
CA ALA A 100 -3.79 -2.73 7.81
C ALA A 100 -3.78 -3.43 9.17
N ARG A 101 -2.73 -4.21 9.45
CA ARG A 101 -2.63 -4.98 10.70
C ARG A 101 -1.22 -5.05 11.21
N LYS A 102 -1.04 -4.73 12.50
CA LYS A 102 0.23 -4.92 13.19
C LYS A 102 0.53 -6.41 13.37
N PHE A 103 1.55 -6.91 12.69
CA PHE A 103 1.99 -8.32 12.77
C PHE A 103 3.11 -8.54 13.79
N THR A 104 3.70 -7.47 14.33
CA THR A 104 4.69 -7.54 15.40
C THR A 104 4.09 -7.19 16.77
N GLU A 105 4.71 -7.73 17.82
CA GLU A 105 4.40 -7.47 19.21
C GLU A 105 5.21 -6.29 19.76
N GLY A 106 4.56 -5.38 20.47
CA GLY A 106 5.19 -4.26 21.18
C GLY A 106 6.22 -3.48 20.36
N GLU A 107 7.34 -3.16 21.00
CA GLU A 107 8.56 -2.60 20.41
C GLU A 107 9.61 -3.68 20.08
N THR A 108 9.35 -4.94 20.46
CA THR A 108 10.32 -6.04 20.37
C THR A 108 10.46 -6.62 18.96
N ASN A 109 9.63 -6.16 18.01
CA ASN A 109 9.59 -6.61 16.61
C ASN A 109 9.37 -8.13 16.43
N VAL A 110 8.90 -8.83 17.47
CA VAL A 110 8.60 -10.26 17.44
C VAL A 110 7.31 -10.50 16.67
N VAL A 111 7.28 -11.48 15.75
CA VAL A 111 6.09 -11.81 14.96
C VAL A 111 5.03 -12.45 15.85
N LYS A 112 3.80 -11.94 15.79
CA LYS A 112 2.65 -12.49 16.53
C LYS A 112 2.30 -13.90 16.06
N LEU A 113 1.75 -14.68 16.99
CA LEU A 113 1.19 -15.99 16.66
C LEU A 113 0.01 -15.87 15.69
N PRO A 114 -0.15 -16.81 14.74
CA PRO A 114 -1.29 -16.87 13.85
C PRO A 114 -2.62 -16.97 14.61
N ARG A 115 -3.67 -16.25 14.17
CA ARG A 115 -5.01 -16.47 14.71
C ARG A 115 -5.58 -17.79 14.20
N ILE A 116 -6.40 -18.41 15.04
CA ILE A 116 -7.14 -19.64 14.72
C ILE A 116 -8.22 -19.38 13.67
N LYS A 117 -8.84 -18.19 13.69
CA LYS A 117 -9.88 -17.79 12.74
C LYS A 117 -9.56 -16.44 12.12
N VAL A 118 -9.70 -16.38 10.80
CA VAL A 118 -9.42 -15.20 10.00
C VAL A 118 -10.49 -15.10 8.93
N HIS A 119 -10.98 -13.89 8.67
CA HIS A 119 -11.94 -13.67 7.58
C HIS A 119 -11.19 -13.18 6.35
N PHE A 120 -11.74 -13.49 5.18
CA PHE A 120 -11.30 -12.88 3.94
C PHE A 120 -11.51 -11.36 4.01
N LEU A 121 -10.45 -10.60 3.75
CA LEU A 121 -10.47 -9.14 3.69
C LEU A 121 -9.62 -8.69 2.50
N GLY A 122 -10.01 -7.57 1.89
CA GLY A 122 -9.33 -7.00 0.73
C GLY A 122 -9.98 -7.36 -0.59
N THR A 123 -9.25 -7.13 -1.69
CA THR A 123 -9.77 -7.22 -3.05
C THR A 123 -9.52 -8.60 -3.67
N LEU A 124 -10.60 -9.30 -4.06
CA LEU A 124 -10.55 -10.70 -4.57
C LEU A 124 -9.49 -10.94 -5.66
N ARG A 125 -9.35 -10.02 -6.62
CA ARG A 125 -8.42 -10.15 -7.75
C ARG A 125 -6.95 -10.20 -7.33
N PHE A 126 -6.60 -9.53 -6.24
CA PHE A 126 -5.22 -9.36 -5.77
C PHE A 126 -4.92 -10.15 -4.50
N ALA A 127 -5.91 -10.81 -3.91
CA ALA A 127 -5.76 -11.47 -2.62
C ALA A 127 -4.82 -12.68 -2.69
N SER A 128 -3.95 -12.82 -1.68
CA SER A 128 -3.05 -13.97 -1.59
C SER A 128 -3.83 -15.28 -1.39
N ARG A 129 -3.19 -16.41 -1.73
CA ARG A 129 -3.74 -17.74 -1.47
C ARG A 129 -4.06 -17.99 -0.01
N ALA A 130 -3.30 -17.41 0.92
CA ALA A 130 -3.59 -17.52 2.35
C ALA A 130 -4.89 -16.79 2.72
N CYS A 131 -5.12 -15.60 2.14
CA CYS A 131 -6.37 -14.86 2.35
C CYS A 131 -7.58 -15.65 1.87
N HIS A 132 -7.50 -16.26 0.67
CA HIS A 132 -8.55 -17.14 0.14
C HIS A 132 -8.82 -18.37 1.03
N ARG A 133 -7.77 -18.91 1.66
CA ARG A 133 -7.86 -20.05 2.58
C ARG A 133 -8.18 -19.64 4.02
N GLN A 134 -8.40 -18.35 4.28
CA GLN A 134 -8.68 -17.85 5.63
C GLN A 134 -7.57 -18.19 6.64
N ILE A 135 -6.31 -18.15 6.19
CA ILE A 135 -5.10 -18.36 7.00
C ILE A 135 -4.52 -17.00 7.38
N GLU A 136 -3.88 -16.89 8.54
CA GLU A 136 -3.27 -15.62 8.97
C GLU A 136 -2.22 -15.18 7.94
N GLN A 137 -2.38 -13.95 7.47
CA GLN A 137 -1.47 -13.35 6.52
C GLN A 137 -0.20 -12.87 7.22
N GLY A 138 0.94 -13.04 6.55
CA GLY A 138 2.24 -12.49 6.93
C GLY A 138 2.80 -11.58 5.85
N ARG A 139 4.07 -11.17 6.02
CA ARG A 139 4.77 -10.30 5.05
C ARG A 139 4.79 -10.89 3.62
N LYS A 140 4.93 -12.21 3.50
CA LYS A 140 4.91 -12.92 2.22
C LYS A 140 3.60 -12.70 1.44
N ASP A 141 2.49 -12.50 2.14
CA ASP A 141 1.18 -12.37 1.53
C ASP A 141 1.03 -11.00 0.86
N ASP A 142 1.53 -9.93 1.48
CA ASP A 142 1.61 -8.60 0.83
C ASP A 142 2.49 -8.64 -0.42
N LEU A 143 3.59 -9.42 -0.40
CA LEU A 143 4.47 -9.59 -1.57
C LEU A 143 3.81 -10.41 -2.68
N GLU A 144 3.01 -11.42 -2.34
CA GLU A 144 2.22 -12.20 -3.30
C GLU A 144 1.18 -11.31 -3.99
N CYS A 145 0.43 -10.51 -3.22
CA CYS A 145 -0.49 -9.51 -3.76
C CYS A 145 0.22 -8.48 -4.64
N TRP A 146 1.41 -8.01 -4.24
CA TRP A 146 2.23 -7.09 -5.03
C TRP A 146 2.66 -7.69 -6.37
N LEU A 147 3.04 -8.97 -6.38
CA LEU A 147 3.40 -9.67 -7.62
C LEU A 147 2.21 -9.75 -8.59
N TYR A 148 1.01 -10.04 -8.07
CA TYR A 148 -0.22 -10.04 -8.87
C TYR A 148 -0.51 -8.66 -9.44
N MET A 149 -0.35 -7.61 -8.64
CA MET A 149 -0.48 -6.23 -9.10
C MET A 149 0.50 -5.95 -10.25
N VAL A 150 1.80 -6.20 -10.07
CA VAL A 150 2.81 -5.87 -11.09
C VAL A 150 2.59 -6.65 -12.39
N ASN A 151 2.33 -7.95 -12.31
CA ASN A 151 2.14 -8.79 -13.51
C ASN A 151 0.90 -8.41 -14.32
N VAL A 152 -0.18 -8.05 -13.64
CA VAL A 152 -1.46 -7.68 -14.26
C VAL A 152 -1.44 -6.26 -14.82
N GLU A 153 -0.62 -5.38 -14.27
CA GLU A 153 -0.71 -3.93 -14.53
C GLU A 153 0.44 -3.37 -15.35
N LEU A 154 1.62 -3.99 -15.32
CA LEU A 154 2.86 -3.38 -15.84
C LEU A 154 3.56 -4.19 -16.95
N THR A 155 3.08 -5.41 -17.28
CA THR A 155 3.77 -6.32 -18.23
C THR A 155 2.88 -6.91 -19.33
N SER A 156 1.56 -6.70 -19.31
CA SER A 156 0.63 -7.15 -20.36
C SER A 156 0.36 -6.01 -21.31
#